data_AF-A0A3D5MLL1-F1
#
_entry.id   AF-A0A3D5MLL1-F1
#
_cell.length_a   1.000
_cell.length_b   1.000
_cell.length_c   1.000
_cell.angle_alpha   90.00
_cell.angle_beta   90.00
_cell.angle_gamma   90.00
#
_symmetry.space_group_name_H-M   'P 1'
#
loop_
_entity.id
_entity.type
_entity.pdbx_description
1 polymer ?
#
loop_
_entity_poly.entity_id
_entity_poly.type
_entity_poly.pdbx_seq_one_letter_code
_entity_poly.pdbx_strand_id
1 'polypeptide(L)'
;RPPVRRLLNSPKGRVRYFWRSSAAVAHARATGGRLIWWAGKETPQIRAAADAFEGPVVRMEDGFIRSRGLGSDFFGALSVALDDQGVYYDPTRPSRLESLIEAGEPSPDQAARAEALRARVVEAGLSKYNLKGAGVPTSWPKDRPILLVVGQVENDRSILMGCGPDIRTNSGLVKAARADHPDAFLIYRNHPDVTAGNRPGLLDHAAMEEVDASADDLDIIDCLNACDRLATLTSLTGFEALMRGKPVSVYGRPFYAGWGLTDDRLTFERRTRRASLQSIIHAALIGYPVYVTPEGWPCEAEDLVEALIAARDHPLPAPPRGRVNRWWRGIKASLDRSLPPAY
;
A
#
# COMPACT_ATOMS: atom_id res chain seq x y z
N ARG A 1 4.23 9.59 -16.83
CA ARG A 1 3.81 9.05 -18.16
C ARG A 1 4.79 8.00 -18.71
N PRO A 2 6.13 8.13 -18.58
CA PRO A 2 7.07 7.07 -18.96
C PRO A 2 6.97 5.76 -18.13
N PRO A 3 6.80 5.80 -16.79
CA PRO A 3 6.78 4.55 -15.99
C PRO A 3 5.57 3.65 -16.29
N VAL A 4 4.36 4.21 -16.36
CA VAL A 4 3.15 3.46 -16.74
C VAL A 4 3.25 2.86 -18.15
N ARG A 5 3.92 3.55 -19.09
CA ARG A 5 4.18 2.99 -20.42
C ARG A 5 5.14 1.80 -20.37
N ARG A 6 6.14 1.79 -19.49
CA ARG A 6 7.02 0.62 -19.30
C ARG A 6 6.23 -0.57 -18.74
N LEU A 7 5.32 -0.31 -17.80
CA LEU A 7 4.49 -1.35 -17.18
C LEU A 7 3.42 -1.94 -18.13
N LEU A 8 2.83 -1.14 -19.01
CA LEU A 8 1.63 -1.52 -19.76
C LEU A 8 1.80 -1.64 -21.27
N ASN A 9 2.91 -1.18 -21.86
CA ASN A 9 3.14 -1.39 -23.28
C ASN A 9 3.58 -2.83 -23.54
N SER A 10 3.05 -3.40 -24.61
CA SER A 10 3.46 -4.71 -25.11
C SER A 10 3.66 -4.64 -26.63
N PRO A 11 4.32 -5.63 -27.24
CA PRO A 11 4.43 -5.69 -28.70
C PRO A 11 3.08 -5.65 -29.43
N LYS A 12 1.98 -6.05 -28.75
CA LYS A 12 0.62 -6.12 -29.28
C LYS A 12 -0.31 -5.00 -28.79
N GLY A 13 0.17 -4.04 -27.99
CA GLY A 13 -0.68 -3.00 -27.39
C GLY A 13 0.07 -1.71 -27.07
N ARG A 14 -0.57 -0.57 -27.32
CA ARG A 14 -0.01 0.76 -27.04
C ARG A 14 -0.91 1.53 -26.08
N VAL A 15 -0.32 2.10 -25.03
CA VAL A 15 -1.05 2.99 -24.11
C VAL A 15 -1.20 4.38 -24.71
N ARG A 16 -2.45 4.83 -24.85
CA ARG A 16 -2.80 6.21 -25.24
C ARG A 16 -3.44 6.95 -24.07
N TYR A 17 -2.91 8.13 -23.77
CA TYR A 17 -3.39 8.97 -22.67
C TYR A 17 -4.44 9.96 -23.17
N PHE A 18 -5.48 10.14 -22.37
CA PHE A 18 -6.55 11.10 -22.63
C PHE A 18 -6.77 11.96 -21.40
N TRP A 19 -7.10 13.23 -21.63
CA TRP A 19 -7.43 14.18 -20.56
C TRP A 19 -8.91 14.16 -20.19
N ARG A 20 -9.78 13.72 -21.10
CA ARG A 20 -11.23 13.64 -20.93
C ARG A 20 -11.65 12.18 -20.99
N SER A 21 -12.45 11.74 -20.01
CA SER A 21 -12.96 10.36 -19.97
C SER A 21 -13.78 10.04 -21.22
N SER A 22 -14.59 10.97 -21.72
CA SER A 22 -15.36 10.79 -22.97
C SER A 22 -14.48 10.51 -24.20
N ALA A 23 -13.34 11.19 -24.32
CA ALA A 23 -12.40 10.94 -25.42
C ALA A 23 -11.71 9.57 -25.28
N ALA A 24 -11.39 9.16 -24.05
CA ALA A 24 -10.86 7.83 -23.77
C ALA A 24 -11.87 6.74 -24.16
N VAL A 25 -13.14 6.90 -23.76
CA VAL A 25 -14.24 5.99 -24.10
C VAL A 25 -14.43 5.90 -25.61
N ALA A 26 -14.50 7.04 -26.32
CA ALA A 26 -14.67 7.05 -27.76
C ALA A 26 -13.52 6.32 -28.48
N HIS A 27 -12.28 6.53 -28.04
CA HIS A 27 -11.13 5.83 -28.60
C HIS A 27 -11.14 4.34 -28.28
N ALA A 28 -11.49 3.96 -27.04
CA ALA A 28 -11.57 2.55 -26.64
C ALA A 28 -12.65 1.82 -27.45
N ARG A 29 -13.83 2.42 -27.64
CA ARG A 29 -14.89 1.88 -28.53
C ARG A 29 -14.41 1.71 -29.96
N ALA A 30 -13.74 2.72 -30.52
CA ALA A 30 -13.27 2.68 -31.91
C ALA A 30 -12.16 1.64 -32.17
N THR A 31 -11.43 1.24 -31.13
CA THR A 31 -10.25 0.36 -31.26
C THR A 31 -10.41 -1.00 -30.59
N GLY A 32 -11.55 -1.28 -29.94
CA GLY A 32 -11.71 -2.44 -29.07
C GLY A 32 -10.76 -2.41 -27.86
N GLY A 33 -10.38 -1.20 -27.42
CA GLY A 33 -9.42 -0.97 -26.35
C GLY A 33 -10.03 -1.12 -24.95
N ARG A 34 -9.17 -0.99 -23.94
CA ARG A 34 -9.54 -1.03 -22.52
C ARG A 34 -9.40 0.35 -21.89
N LEU A 35 -10.25 0.68 -20.93
CA LEU A 35 -10.08 1.88 -20.11
C LEU A 35 -9.26 1.57 -18.87
N ILE A 36 -8.21 2.36 -18.64
CA ILE A 36 -7.33 2.21 -17.48
C ILE A 36 -7.16 3.57 -16.82
N TRP A 37 -7.35 3.65 -15.50
CA TRP A 37 -7.12 4.87 -14.72
C TRP A 37 -6.57 4.55 -13.33
N TRP A 38 -5.94 5.54 -12.70
CA TRP A 38 -5.45 5.40 -11.32
C TRP A 38 -6.63 5.45 -10.34
N ALA A 39 -6.79 4.42 -9.51
CA ALA A 39 -7.93 4.28 -8.62
C ALA A 39 -8.07 5.49 -7.68
N GLY A 40 -6.95 5.91 -7.07
CA GLY A 40 -6.95 7.10 -6.19
C GLY A 40 -7.32 8.43 -6.87
N LYS A 41 -7.33 8.49 -8.22
CA LYS A 41 -7.71 9.67 -9.02
C LYS A 41 -9.08 9.54 -9.69
N GLU A 42 -9.85 8.53 -9.33
CA GLU A 42 -11.20 8.34 -9.85
C GLU A 42 -12.13 9.49 -9.41
N THR A 43 -12.66 10.23 -10.40
CA THR A 43 -13.68 11.26 -10.20
C THR A 43 -15.06 10.71 -10.57
N PRO A 44 -16.17 11.36 -10.15
CA PRO A 44 -17.51 10.98 -10.60
C PRO A 44 -17.64 10.88 -12.13
N GLN A 45 -16.95 11.74 -12.88
CA GLN A 45 -16.95 11.74 -14.35
C GLN A 45 -16.15 10.58 -14.96
N ILE A 46 -15.08 10.11 -14.28
CA ILE A 46 -14.37 8.89 -14.69
C ILE A 46 -15.23 7.67 -14.39
N ARG A 47 -15.82 7.61 -13.19
CA ARG A 47 -16.73 6.54 -12.77
C ARG A 47 -17.90 6.40 -13.74
N ALA A 48 -18.66 7.48 -13.98
CA ALA A 48 -19.80 7.45 -14.89
C ALA A 48 -19.42 7.05 -16.33
N ALA A 49 -18.23 7.45 -16.79
CA ALA A 49 -17.74 7.07 -18.10
C ALA A 49 -17.33 5.58 -18.17
N ALA A 50 -16.76 5.04 -17.10
CA ALA A 50 -16.43 3.62 -16.98
C ALA A 50 -17.70 2.77 -16.88
N ASP A 51 -18.67 3.17 -16.06
CA ASP A 51 -19.95 2.46 -15.89
C ASP A 51 -20.77 2.43 -17.18
N ALA A 52 -20.67 3.47 -18.02
CA ALA A 52 -21.32 3.54 -19.34
C ALA A 52 -20.53 2.88 -20.48
N PHE A 53 -19.36 2.30 -20.21
CA PHE A 53 -18.53 1.65 -21.21
C PHE A 53 -18.70 0.12 -21.13
N GLU A 54 -19.21 -0.47 -22.21
CA GLU A 54 -19.46 -1.93 -22.30
C GLU A 54 -18.19 -2.76 -22.50
N GLY A 55 -17.02 -2.12 -22.66
CA GLY A 55 -15.75 -2.81 -22.82
C GLY A 55 -14.97 -2.97 -21.50
N PRO A 56 -13.76 -3.57 -21.55
CA PRO A 56 -13.00 -3.84 -20.34
C PRO A 56 -12.50 -2.57 -19.66
N VAL A 57 -12.68 -2.51 -18.34
CA VAL A 57 -12.24 -1.43 -17.47
C VAL A 57 -11.26 -1.95 -16.44
N VAL A 58 -10.25 -1.15 -16.09
CA VAL A 58 -9.20 -1.53 -15.13
C VAL A 58 -8.85 -0.33 -14.25
N ARG A 59 -8.92 -0.51 -12.94
CA ARG A 59 -8.34 0.39 -11.95
C ARG A 59 -6.89 -0.01 -11.69
N MET A 60 -6.02 0.97 -11.75
CA MET A 60 -4.60 0.83 -11.53
C MET A 60 -4.21 1.46 -10.21
N GLU A 61 -3.35 0.81 -9.44
CA GLU A 61 -2.79 1.37 -8.21
C GLU A 61 -1.37 0.82 -7.98
N ASP A 62 -0.63 1.40 -7.05
CA ASP A 62 0.70 0.91 -6.70
C ASP A 62 0.63 -0.55 -6.21
N GLY A 63 1.58 -1.39 -6.64
CA GLY A 63 1.77 -2.71 -6.06
C GLY A 63 2.41 -2.63 -4.66
N PHE A 64 2.38 -3.75 -3.91
CA PHE A 64 2.83 -3.75 -2.51
C PHE A 64 4.36 -3.77 -2.35
N ILE A 65 5.10 -4.36 -3.29
CA ILE A 65 6.57 -4.30 -3.37
C ILE A 65 6.93 -3.25 -4.43
N ARG A 66 7.21 -2.01 -4.01
CA ARG A 66 7.18 -0.87 -4.94
C ARG A 66 8.54 -0.32 -5.38
N SER A 67 9.45 -0.04 -4.45
CA SER A 67 10.71 0.68 -4.74
C SER A 67 11.67 0.69 -3.54
N ARG A 68 12.91 1.12 -3.79
CA ARG A 68 13.84 1.55 -2.72
C ARG A 68 13.42 2.92 -2.19
N GLY A 69 13.33 3.06 -0.87
CA GLY A 69 13.03 4.35 -0.24
C GLY A 69 11.57 4.79 -0.43
N LEU A 70 11.29 6.04 -0.06
CA LEU A 70 9.93 6.56 -0.07
C LEU A 70 9.40 6.64 -1.50
N GLY A 71 8.10 6.41 -1.65
CA GLY A 71 7.44 6.68 -2.93
C GLY A 71 7.50 8.15 -3.38
N SER A 72 7.92 9.05 -2.48
CA SER A 72 8.20 10.46 -2.70
C SER A 72 9.63 10.76 -3.17
N ASP A 73 10.53 9.78 -3.22
CA ASP A 73 11.93 9.94 -3.67
C ASP A 73 12.09 9.84 -5.22
N PHE A 74 10.98 9.93 -5.97
CA PHE A 74 10.93 9.95 -7.44
C PHE A 74 11.43 8.70 -8.17
N PHE A 75 11.58 7.56 -7.49
CA PHE A 75 11.75 6.27 -8.18
C PHE A 75 10.40 5.83 -8.78
N GLY A 76 10.42 5.45 -10.07
CA GLY A 76 9.23 4.94 -10.74
C GLY A 76 8.71 3.70 -10.03
N ALA A 77 7.39 3.57 -9.93
CA ALA A 77 6.78 2.35 -9.39
C ALA A 77 7.24 1.14 -10.21
N LEU A 78 7.91 0.20 -9.55
CA LEU A 78 8.39 -1.07 -10.15
C LEU A 78 7.33 -2.18 -10.06
N SER A 79 6.20 -1.88 -9.42
CA SER A 79 5.05 -2.77 -9.29
C SER A 79 3.75 -2.01 -9.38
N VAL A 80 2.76 -2.62 -10.04
CA VAL A 80 1.43 -2.05 -10.20
C VAL A 80 0.37 -3.12 -10.08
N ALA A 81 -0.70 -2.80 -9.36
CA ALA A 81 -1.92 -3.58 -9.33
C ALA A 81 -2.84 -3.19 -10.48
N LEU A 82 -3.41 -4.17 -11.17
CA LEU A 82 -4.40 -3.99 -12.24
C LEU A 82 -5.67 -4.74 -11.86
N ASP A 83 -6.71 -4.00 -11.50
CA ASP A 83 -7.95 -4.54 -10.96
C ASP A 83 -9.14 -4.21 -11.85
N ASP A 84 -9.73 -5.24 -12.45
CA ASP A 84 -10.88 -5.14 -13.34
C ASP A 84 -12.23 -5.29 -12.61
N GLN A 85 -12.23 -5.48 -11.28
CA GLN A 85 -13.44 -5.59 -10.47
C GLN A 85 -13.62 -4.37 -9.55
N GLY A 86 -12.53 -3.88 -8.97
CA GLY A 86 -12.54 -2.84 -7.95
C GLY A 86 -11.14 -2.32 -7.69
N VAL A 87 -10.74 -2.24 -6.42
CA VAL A 87 -9.36 -1.99 -6.00
C VAL A 87 -9.20 -2.50 -4.57
N TYR A 88 -8.03 -3.07 -4.24
CA TYR A 88 -7.79 -3.78 -2.97
C TYR A 88 -8.14 -3.03 -1.67
N TYR A 89 -8.15 -1.69 -1.67
CA TYR A 89 -8.45 -0.89 -0.47
C TYR A 89 -9.92 -0.48 -0.34
N ASP A 90 -10.75 -0.71 -1.36
CA ASP A 90 -12.17 -0.33 -1.37
C ASP A 90 -13.05 -1.54 -1.00
N PRO A 91 -13.52 -1.66 0.25
CA PRO A 91 -14.38 -2.77 0.65
C PRO A 91 -15.84 -2.59 0.21
N THR A 92 -16.21 -1.49 -0.48
CA THR A 92 -17.61 -1.26 -0.90
C THR A 92 -18.02 -2.11 -2.10
N ARG A 93 -17.06 -2.75 -2.77
CA ARG A 93 -17.24 -3.60 -3.93
C ARG A 93 -16.22 -4.75 -3.94
N PRO A 94 -16.45 -5.83 -4.70
CA PRO A 94 -15.41 -6.84 -4.93
C PRO A 94 -14.16 -6.24 -5.58
N SER A 95 -13.01 -6.79 -5.24
CA SER A 95 -11.73 -6.50 -5.90
C SER A 95 -11.17 -7.79 -6.49
N ARG A 96 -10.34 -7.67 -7.54
CA ARG A 96 -9.65 -8.84 -8.12
C ARG A 96 -8.80 -9.53 -7.06
N LEU A 97 -8.22 -8.79 -6.12
CA LEU A 97 -7.48 -9.36 -4.99
C LEU A 97 -8.39 -10.15 -4.04
N GLU A 98 -9.56 -9.63 -3.68
CA GLU A 98 -10.56 -10.35 -2.88
C GLU A 98 -10.98 -11.67 -3.56
N SER A 99 -11.25 -11.62 -4.87
CA SER A 99 -11.58 -12.81 -5.67
C SER A 99 -10.44 -13.85 -5.69
N LEU A 100 -9.18 -13.42 -5.77
CA LEU A 100 -8.02 -14.32 -5.74
C LEU A 100 -7.89 -15.04 -4.39
N ILE A 101 -8.21 -14.37 -3.28
CA ILE A 101 -8.16 -14.96 -1.94
C ILE A 101 -9.38 -15.87 -1.69
N GLU A 102 -10.57 -15.47 -2.16
CA GLU A 102 -11.78 -16.31 -2.10
C GLU A 102 -11.66 -17.60 -2.91
N ALA A 103 -10.90 -17.60 -4.02
CA ALA A 103 -10.80 -18.74 -4.92
C ALA A 103 -10.29 -20.04 -4.26
N GLY A 104 -9.62 -19.95 -3.12
CA GLY A 104 -9.21 -21.08 -2.31
C GLY A 104 -7.75 -21.00 -1.88
N GLU A 105 -7.24 -22.12 -1.37
CA GLU A 105 -5.83 -22.25 -1.03
C GLU A 105 -4.97 -22.42 -2.29
N PRO A 106 -3.74 -21.86 -2.31
CA PRO A 106 -2.79 -22.09 -3.38
C PRO A 106 -2.42 -23.58 -3.49
N SER A 107 -2.00 -24.01 -4.68
CA SER A 107 -1.37 -25.33 -4.84
C SER A 107 -0.13 -25.46 -3.93
N PRO A 108 0.34 -26.68 -3.62
CA PRO A 108 1.55 -26.86 -2.81
C PRO A 108 2.76 -26.09 -3.32
N ASP A 109 2.97 -26.04 -4.64
CA ASP A 109 4.06 -25.28 -5.27
C ASP A 109 3.86 -23.77 -5.12
N GLN A 110 2.64 -23.28 -5.31
CA GLN A 110 2.31 -21.87 -5.11
C GLN A 110 2.47 -21.44 -3.65
N ALA A 111 2.09 -22.31 -2.71
CA ALA A 111 2.28 -22.09 -1.28
C ALA A 111 3.76 -22.05 -0.90
N ALA A 112 4.56 -22.99 -1.41
CA ALA A 112 6.00 -23.02 -1.21
C ALA A 112 6.70 -21.77 -1.80
N ARG A 113 6.28 -21.34 -3.00
CA ARG A 113 6.76 -20.10 -3.63
C ARG A 113 6.42 -18.87 -2.78
N ALA A 114 5.17 -18.77 -2.31
CA ALA A 114 4.74 -17.67 -1.45
C ALA A 114 5.53 -17.62 -0.13
N GLU A 115 5.81 -18.78 0.47
CA GLU A 115 6.59 -18.89 1.69
C GLU A 115 8.07 -18.51 1.48
N ALA A 116 8.68 -18.93 0.38
CA ALA A 116 10.04 -18.54 0.02
C ALA A 116 10.16 -17.02 -0.20
N LEU A 117 9.20 -16.44 -0.94
CA LEU A 117 9.13 -14.99 -1.15
C LEU A 117 8.94 -14.24 0.18
N ARG A 118 8.06 -14.73 1.07
CA ARG A 118 7.84 -14.17 2.41
C ARG A 118 9.15 -14.14 3.21
N ALA A 119 9.82 -15.29 3.30
CA ALA A 119 11.07 -15.42 4.05
C ALA A 119 12.10 -14.42 3.52
N ARG A 120 12.23 -14.30 2.19
CA ARG A 120 13.19 -13.40 1.56
C ARG A 120 12.89 -11.93 1.81
N VAL A 121 11.64 -11.50 1.68
CA VAL A 121 11.20 -10.12 1.95
C VAL A 121 11.44 -9.75 3.41
N VAL A 122 11.13 -10.66 4.35
CA VAL A 122 11.32 -10.43 5.78
C VAL A 122 12.80 -10.37 6.16
N GLU A 123 13.61 -11.34 5.70
CA GLU A 123 15.06 -11.39 5.96
C GLU A 123 15.77 -10.14 5.43
N ALA A 124 15.39 -9.69 4.24
CA ALA A 124 15.95 -8.49 3.63
C ALA A 124 15.59 -7.18 4.34
N GLY A 125 14.63 -7.22 5.28
CA GLY A 125 14.10 -6.04 5.94
C GLY A 125 13.38 -5.10 4.98
N LEU A 126 12.80 -5.63 3.89
CA LEU A 126 12.10 -4.79 2.91
C LEU A 126 10.77 -4.32 3.51
N SER A 127 10.62 -3.01 3.61
CA SER A 127 9.36 -2.31 3.86
C SER A 127 9.07 -1.29 2.76
N LYS A 128 7.84 -0.79 2.74
CA LYS A 128 7.48 0.42 1.99
C LYS A 128 8.29 1.65 2.45
N TYR A 129 8.75 1.65 3.71
CA TYR A 129 9.55 2.73 4.31
C TYR A 129 10.86 2.13 4.84
N ASN A 130 11.98 2.27 4.11
CA ASN A 130 13.29 1.83 4.59
C ASN A 130 14.05 3.06 5.11
N LEU A 131 13.97 3.36 6.41
CA LEU A 131 14.77 4.40 7.07
C LEU A 131 15.94 3.74 7.82
N LYS A 132 17.05 4.46 7.99
CA LYS A 132 18.14 3.98 8.86
C LYS A 132 17.76 4.28 10.31
N GLY A 133 17.34 3.25 11.06
CA GLY A 133 17.02 3.35 12.49
C GLY A 133 18.26 3.19 13.38
N ALA A 134 18.19 3.74 14.60
CA ALA A 134 19.20 3.56 15.65
C ALA A 134 19.02 2.26 16.47
N GLY A 135 18.09 1.39 16.05
CA GLY A 135 17.62 0.24 16.81
C GLY A 135 16.55 0.61 17.85
N VAL A 136 15.86 -0.40 18.39
CA VAL A 136 14.80 -0.22 19.39
C VAL A 136 15.40 0.20 20.74
N PRO A 137 14.84 1.23 21.42
CA PRO A 137 15.30 1.65 22.74
C PRO A 137 15.28 0.52 23.78
N THR A 138 16.36 0.36 24.53
CA THR A 138 16.44 -0.60 25.65
C THR A 138 15.55 -0.21 26.84
N SER A 139 14.96 0.99 26.81
CA SER A 139 14.05 1.51 27.83
C SER A 139 12.64 0.96 27.73
N TRP A 140 12.27 0.30 26.62
CA TRP A 140 10.94 -0.30 26.51
C TRP A 140 10.79 -1.44 27.52
N PRO A 141 9.63 -1.55 28.19
CA PRO A 141 9.40 -2.55 29.22
C PRO A 141 9.50 -3.96 28.65
N LYS A 142 9.89 -4.89 29.52
CA LYS A 142 9.90 -6.34 29.24
C LYS A 142 8.88 -7.10 30.08
N ASP A 143 8.22 -6.41 31.01
CA ASP A 143 7.24 -6.94 31.98
C ASP A 143 5.81 -6.93 31.44
N ARG A 144 5.55 -6.31 30.28
CA ARG A 144 4.22 -6.24 29.66
C ARG A 144 4.31 -6.26 28.13
N PRO A 145 3.22 -6.64 27.41
CA PRO A 145 3.23 -6.72 25.96
C PRO A 145 3.46 -5.35 25.31
N ILE A 146 4.24 -5.32 24.23
CA ILE A 146 4.45 -4.13 23.42
C ILE A 146 3.40 -4.07 22.30
N LEU A 147 2.55 -3.05 22.34
CA LEU A 147 1.55 -2.76 21.32
C LEU A 147 2.03 -1.62 20.43
N LEU A 148 2.28 -1.92 19.16
CA LEU A 148 2.60 -0.89 18.17
C LEU A 148 1.33 -0.40 17.47
N VAL A 149 1.05 0.89 17.58
CA VAL A 149 0.02 1.60 16.82
C VAL A 149 0.70 2.41 15.72
N VAL A 150 0.31 2.16 14.46
CA VAL A 150 0.88 2.87 13.30
C VAL A 150 -0.06 3.96 12.82
N GLY A 151 0.40 5.21 12.87
CA GLY A 151 -0.27 6.37 12.33
C GLY A 151 -0.38 6.29 10.81
N GLN A 152 -1.46 6.85 10.28
CA GLN A 152 -1.78 6.86 8.86
C GLN A 152 -2.14 8.27 8.39
N VAL A 153 -2.14 8.50 7.08
CA VAL A 153 -2.68 9.73 6.51
C VAL A 153 -4.21 9.65 6.51
N GLU A 154 -4.89 10.45 7.32
CA GLU A 154 -6.33 10.28 7.60
C GLU A 154 -7.25 10.50 6.37
N ASN A 155 -6.77 11.28 5.40
CA ASN A 155 -7.48 11.48 4.12
C ASN A 155 -6.96 10.55 3.00
N ASP A 156 -6.27 9.47 3.35
CA ASP A 156 -5.95 8.39 2.42
C ASP A 156 -7.23 7.65 1.98
N ARG A 157 -7.26 7.19 0.73
CA ARG A 157 -8.44 6.49 0.18
C ARG A 157 -8.76 5.21 0.94
N SER A 158 -7.76 4.49 1.43
CA SER A 158 -7.97 3.29 2.23
C SER A 158 -8.67 3.59 3.55
N ILE A 159 -8.42 4.74 4.18
CA ILE A 159 -9.16 5.15 5.39
C ILE A 159 -10.57 5.61 5.02
N LEU A 160 -10.69 6.50 4.03
CA LEU A 160 -11.97 7.07 3.64
C LEU A 160 -13.00 6.02 3.17
N MET A 161 -12.53 4.90 2.61
CA MET A 161 -13.40 3.79 2.14
C MET A 161 -13.40 2.59 3.09
N GLY A 162 -12.27 2.33 3.76
CA GLY A 162 -12.04 1.13 4.55
C GLY A 162 -12.48 1.23 6.01
N CYS A 163 -12.67 2.43 6.54
CA CYS A 163 -13.03 2.62 7.94
C CYS A 163 -14.55 2.74 8.15
N GLY A 164 -15.02 2.31 9.33
CA GLY A 164 -16.38 2.57 9.77
C GLY A 164 -16.60 4.05 10.12
N PRO A 165 -17.86 4.48 10.35
CA PRO A 165 -18.14 5.85 10.76
C PRO A 165 -17.54 6.21 12.13
N ASP A 166 -17.38 5.21 13.00
CA ASP A 166 -16.98 5.40 14.41
C ASP A 166 -15.48 5.64 14.59
N ILE A 167 -14.63 4.93 13.82
CA ILE A 167 -13.18 5.02 13.94
C ILE A 167 -12.57 5.18 12.55
N ARG A 168 -12.05 6.39 12.27
CA ARG A 168 -11.40 6.75 10.99
C ARG A 168 -10.29 7.81 11.16
N THR A 169 -9.78 7.97 12.38
CA THR A 169 -8.72 8.92 12.73
C THR A 169 -7.64 8.22 13.53
N ASN A 170 -6.42 8.76 13.53
CA ASN A 170 -5.33 8.20 14.32
C ASN A 170 -5.63 8.32 15.83
N SER A 171 -6.24 9.43 16.26
CA SER A 171 -6.73 9.58 17.65
C SER A 171 -7.74 8.50 18.04
N GLY A 172 -8.70 8.21 17.15
CA GLY A 172 -9.69 7.17 17.37
C GLY A 172 -9.04 5.79 17.45
N LEU A 173 -8.06 5.52 16.58
CA LEU A 173 -7.28 4.28 16.61
C LEU A 173 -6.54 4.11 17.93
N VAL A 174 -5.82 5.13 18.40
CA VAL A 174 -5.06 5.06 19.66
C VAL A 174 -5.98 4.79 20.84
N LYS A 175 -7.09 5.54 20.95
CA LYS A 175 -8.07 5.36 22.05
C LYS A 175 -8.69 3.96 22.03
N ALA A 176 -9.06 3.45 20.86
CA ALA A 176 -9.62 2.10 20.72
C ALA A 176 -8.58 1.01 21.02
N ALA A 177 -7.34 1.18 20.55
CA ALA A 177 -6.25 0.26 20.82
C ALA A 177 -5.90 0.21 22.31
N ARG A 178 -5.89 1.35 23.00
CA ARG A 178 -5.72 1.41 24.46
C ARG A 178 -6.86 0.72 25.20
N ALA A 179 -8.11 0.96 24.79
CA ALA A 179 -9.28 0.34 25.41
C ALA A 179 -9.26 -1.20 25.28
N ASP A 180 -8.85 -1.72 24.13
CA ASP A 180 -8.75 -3.15 23.88
C ASP A 180 -7.54 -3.82 24.57
N HIS A 181 -6.48 -3.05 24.84
CA HIS A 181 -5.21 -3.54 25.39
C HIS A 181 -4.74 -2.63 26.55
N PRO A 182 -5.49 -2.56 27.67
CA PRO A 182 -5.23 -1.59 28.74
C PRO A 182 -3.86 -1.75 29.40
N ASP A 183 -3.39 -3.00 29.53
CA ASP A 183 -2.13 -3.34 30.22
C ASP A 183 -0.89 -3.31 29.31
N ALA A 184 -1.08 -3.11 27.99
CA ALA A 184 0.03 -3.10 27.05
C ALA A 184 0.84 -1.78 27.13
N PHE A 185 2.13 -1.85 26.80
CA PHE A 185 2.93 -0.67 26.54
C PHE A 185 2.65 -0.19 25.10
N LEU A 186 1.89 0.89 24.97
CA LEU A 186 1.42 1.41 23.68
C LEU A 186 2.46 2.37 23.10
N ILE A 187 3.00 1.95 21.97
CA ILE A 187 3.95 2.72 21.18
C ILE A 187 3.21 3.26 19.98
N TYR A 188 3.28 4.57 19.77
CA TYR A 188 2.72 5.20 18.58
C TYR A 188 3.84 5.64 17.62
N ARG A 189 3.71 5.28 16.35
CA ARG A 189 4.61 5.72 15.28
C ARG A 189 3.82 6.50 14.25
N ASN A 190 4.12 7.77 14.07
CA ASN A 190 3.47 8.59 13.05
C ASN A 190 3.81 8.13 11.62
N HIS A 191 2.93 8.48 10.70
CA HIS A 191 3.24 8.39 9.27
C HIS A 191 4.25 9.49 8.87
N PRO A 192 5.31 9.20 8.10
CA PRO A 192 6.31 10.19 7.69
C PRO A 192 5.75 11.44 6.99
N ASP A 193 4.72 11.29 6.15
CA ASP A 193 4.07 12.44 5.50
C ASP A 193 3.28 13.35 6.47
N VAL A 194 2.87 12.82 7.63
CA VAL A 194 2.17 13.58 8.67
C VAL A 194 3.19 14.38 9.49
N THR A 195 4.29 13.76 9.91
CA THR A 195 5.38 14.46 10.62
C THR A 195 6.05 15.52 9.76
N ALA A 196 6.12 15.31 8.44
CA ALA A 196 6.59 16.33 7.49
C ALA A 196 5.58 17.49 7.26
N GLY A 197 4.40 17.45 7.86
CA GLY A 197 3.36 18.49 7.72
C GLY A 197 2.65 18.51 6.36
N ASN A 198 2.86 17.49 5.51
CA ASN A 198 2.28 17.44 4.17
C ASN A 198 0.82 16.96 4.17
N ARG A 199 0.42 16.21 5.20
CA ARG A 199 -0.86 15.50 5.26
C ARG A 199 -1.45 15.49 6.69
N PRO A 200 -2.78 15.43 6.83
CA PRO A 200 -3.44 15.35 8.14
C PRO A 200 -3.25 13.98 8.81
N GLY A 201 -3.32 13.96 10.14
CA GLY A 201 -3.24 12.75 10.95
C GLY A 201 -2.49 12.89 12.29
N LEU A 202 -2.23 14.11 12.77
CA LEU A 202 -1.65 14.28 14.10
C LEU A 202 -2.68 13.90 15.17
N LEU A 203 -2.20 13.30 16.26
CA LEU A 203 -3.04 12.97 17.40
C LEU A 203 -3.55 14.24 18.09
N ASP A 204 -4.77 14.17 18.62
CA ASP A 204 -5.25 15.14 19.60
C ASP A 204 -4.59 14.91 20.97
N HIS A 205 -4.62 15.93 21.83
CA HIS A 205 -4.00 15.88 23.15
C HIS A 205 -4.45 14.68 23.98
N ALA A 206 -5.75 14.41 24.01
CA ALA A 206 -6.30 13.31 24.79
C ALA A 206 -5.84 11.94 24.25
N ALA A 207 -5.64 11.78 22.94
CA ALA A 207 -5.06 10.58 22.37
C ALA A 207 -3.55 10.47 22.66
N MET A 208 -2.82 11.58 22.73
CA MET A 208 -1.40 11.57 23.10
C MET A 208 -1.18 11.08 24.54
N GLU A 209 -2.10 11.40 25.47
CA GLU A 209 -2.03 10.94 26.86
C GLU A 209 -2.15 9.40 26.99
N GLU A 210 -2.73 8.72 26.00
CA GLU A 210 -2.86 7.26 25.99
C GLU A 210 -1.60 6.55 25.44
N VAL A 211 -0.63 7.30 24.91
CA VAL A 211 0.60 6.77 24.31
C VAL A 211 1.73 6.75 25.34
N ASP A 212 2.33 5.59 25.56
CA ASP A 212 3.45 5.46 26.50
C ASP A 212 4.80 5.89 25.89
N ALA A 213 4.97 5.70 24.58
CA ALA A 213 6.16 6.13 23.85
C ALA A 213 5.88 6.47 22.38
N SER A 214 6.58 7.48 21.85
CA SER A 214 6.67 7.72 20.41
C SER A 214 7.84 6.92 19.81
N ALA A 215 7.66 6.44 18.59
CA ALA A 215 8.69 5.76 17.80
C ALA A 215 8.94 6.47 16.45
N ASP A 216 8.76 7.78 16.38
CA ASP A 216 8.87 8.56 15.13
C ASP A 216 10.29 8.55 14.51
N ASP A 217 11.31 8.34 15.33
CA ASP A 217 12.74 8.31 14.96
C ASP A 217 13.27 6.90 14.63
N LEU A 218 12.48 5.87 14.85
CA LEU A 218 12.89 4.48 14.60
C LEU A 218 12.70 4.07 13.14
N ASP A 219 13.17 2.90 12.75
CA ASP A 219 12.71 2.26 11.51
C ASP A 219 11.45 1.42 11.78
N ILE A 220 10.54 1.33 10.81
CA ILE A 220 9.30 0.58 11.01
C ILE A 220 9.57 -0.93 11.17
N ILE A 221 10.60 -1.47 10.51
CA ILE A 221 10.97 -2.88 10.67
C ILE A 221 11.52 -3.15 12.07
N ASP A 222 12.30 -2.22 12.62
CA ASP A 222 12.76 -2.32 14.01
C ASP A 222 11.57 -2.33 14.97
N CYS A 223 10.59 -1.43 14.79
CA CYS A 223 9.36 -1.43 15.58
C CYS A 223 8.57 -2.74 15.44
N LEU A 224 8.41 -3.26 14.22
CA LEU A 224 7.70 -4.53 13.97
C LEU A 224 8.40 -5.72 14.62
N ASN A 225 9.73 -5.75 14.59
CA ASN A 225 10.51 -6.84 15.19
C ASN A 225 10.36 -6.84 16.72
N ALA A 226 10.36 -5.65 17.34
CA ALA A 226 10.26 -5.48 18.78
C ALA A 226 8.84 -5.53 19.35
N CYS A 227 7.78 -5.28 18.56
CA CYS A 227 6.42 -5.32 19.09
C CYS A 227 5.90 -6.75 19.26
N ASP A 228 5.02 -6.97 20.23
CA ASP A 228 4.29 -8.23 20.41
C ASP A 228 3.00 -8.28 19.58
N ARG A 229 2.40 -7.10 19.33
CA ARG A 229 1.18 -6.94 18.54
C ARG A 229 1.18 -5.61 17.81
N LEU A 230 0.53 -5.57 16.65
CA LEU A 230 0.27 -4.33 15.92
C LEU A 230 -1.22 -3.99 15.92
N ALA A 231 -1.57 -2.72 16.09
CA ALA A 231 -2.90 -2.16 15.90
C ALA A 231 -2.92 -1.15 14.74
N THR A 232 -3.91 -1.26 13.86
CA THR A 232 -3.99 -0.46 12.63
C THR A 232 -5.44 -0.25 12.17
N LEU A 233 -5.68 0.81 11.39
CA LEU A 233 -6.94 0.95 10.65
C LEU A 233 -6.85 0.11 9.37
N THR A 234 -6.03 0.55 8.42
CA THR A 234 -5.95 -0.02 7.06
C THR A 234 -4.52 -0.07 6.52
N SER A 235 -3.51 0.24 7.34
CA SER A 235 -2.12 0.35 6.88
C SER A 235 -1.62 -0.96 6.28
N LEU A 236 -0.82 -0.86 5.22
CA LEU A 236 -0.08 -2.00 4.66
C LEU A 236 0.84 -2.64 5.73
N THR A 237 1.27 -1.88 6.72
CA THR A 237 2.12 -2.37 7.81
C THR A 237 1.46 -3.48 8.62
N GLY A 238 0.12 -3.57 8.66
CA GLY A 238 -0.55 -4.73 9.24
C GLY A 238 -0.32 -6.02 8.45
N PHE A 239 -0.25 -5.95 7.12
CA PHE A 239 0.16 -7.10 6.32
C PHE A 239 1.65 -7.44 6.53
N GLU A 240 2.51 -6.43 6.67
CA GLU A 240 3.93 -6.64 6.98
C GLU A 240 4.15 -7.29 8.35
N ALA A 241 3.30 -6.98 9.33
CA ALA A 241 3.26 -7.63 10.64
C ALA A 241 2.82 -9.10 10.53
N LEU A 242 1.77 -9.40 9.76
CA LEU A 242 1.34 -10.78 9.49
C LEU A 242 2.45 -11.61 8.82
N MET A 243 3.15 -11.04 7.83
CA MET A 243 4.30 -11.69 7.20
C MET A 243 5.43 -12.02 8.18
N ARG A 244 5.52 -11.32 9.31
CA ARG A 244 6.48 -11.54 10.40
C ARG A 244 5.92 -12.40 11.55
N GLY A 245 4.73 -12.97 11.38
CA GLY A 245 4.09 -13.79 12.40
C GLY A 245 3.59 -12.99 13.61
N LYS A 246 3.41 -11.68 13.48
CA LYS A 246 2.89 -10.83 14.56
C LYS A 246 1.36 -10.83 14.55
N PRO A 247 0.69 -10.99 15.72
CA PRO A 247 -0.74 -10.73 15.86
C PRO A 247 -1.08 -9.28 15.46
N VAL A 248 -2.22 -9.11 14.78
CA VAL A 248 -2.67 -7.80 14.31
C VAL A 248 -4.12 -7.55 14.70
N SER A 249 -4.36 -6.44 15.39
CA SER A 249 -5.70 -5.90 15.67
C SER A 249 -6.07 -4.88 14.61
N VAL A 250 -7.21 -5.09 13.95
CA VAL A 250 -7.61 -4.29 12.78
C VAL A 250 -8.94 -3.59 13.04
N TYR A 251 -8.92 -2.26 12.96
CA TYR A 251 -10.06 -1.37 13.21
C TYR A 251 -10.72 -0.86 11.93
N GLY A 252 -10.14 -1.16 10.76
CA GLY A 252 -10.70 -0.89 9.43
C GLY A 252 -10.98 -2.16 8.63
N ARG A 253 -11.09 -2.02 7.31
CA ARG A 253 -11.31 -3.12 6.35
C ARG A 253 -10.21 -3.21 5.28
N PRO A 254 -8.92 -3.34 5.65
CA PRO A 254 -7.85 -3.56 4.67
C PRO A 254 -8.01 -4.92 3.96
N PHE A 255 -7.31 -5.12 2.85
CA PHE A 255 -7.44 -6.33 2.02
C PHE A 255 -7.10 -7.63 2.77
N TYR A 256 -6.23 -7.58 3.79
CA TYR A 256 -5.72 -8.73 4.53
C TYR A 256 -6.54 -9.11 5.77
N ALA A 257 -7.56 -8.32 6.13
CA ALA A 257 -8.44 -8.59 7.26
C ALA A 257 -9.62 -9.52 6.89
N GLY A 258 -10.42 -9.99 7.84
CA GLY A 258 -11.64 -10.77 7.56
C GLY A 258 -11.41 -12.20 7.06
N TRP A 259 -10.16 -12.65 6.98
CA TRP A 259 -9.78 -14.00 6.54
C TRP A 259 -9.42 -14.93 7.72
N GLY A 260 -9.63 -14.46 8.95
CA GLY A 260 -9.31 -15.22 10.18
C GLY A 260 -7.83 -15.22 10.59
N LEU A 261 -7.00 -14.34 10.00
CA LEU A 261 -5.60 -14.12 10.38
C LEU A 261 -5.39 -12.91 11.30
N THR A 262 -6.42 -12.09 11.47
CA THR A 262 -6.41 -10.83 12.22
C THR A 262 -7.51 -10.83 13.29
N ASP A 263 -7.34 -10.01 14.32
CA ASP A 263 -8.40 -9.69 15.28
C ASP A 263 -9.17 -8.46 14.76
N ASP A 264 -10.28 -8.71 14.08
CA ASP A 264 -11.04 -7.69 13.36
C ASP A 264 -12.16 -7.08 14.20
N ARG A 265 -12.25 -5.75 14.22
CA ARG A 265 -13.37 -5.03 14.87
C ARG A 265 -14.53 -4.73 13.93
N LEU A 266 -14.31 -4.83 12.63
CA LEU A 266 -15.35 -4.68 11.62
C LEU A 266 -15.66 -6.02 10.97
N THR A 267 -16.91 -6.18 10.52
CA THR A 267 -17.37 -7.38 9.82
C THR A 267 -17.12 -7.30 8.31
N PHE A 268 -17.06 -8.47 7.67
CA PHE A 268 -16.80 -8.64 6.24
C PHE A 268 -17.83 -9.61 5.63
N GLU A 269 -18.88 -9.08 5.01
CA GLU A 269 -19.98 -9.90 4.47
C GLU A 269 -19.55 -10.78 3.28
N ARG A 270 -18.63 -10.29 2.46
CA ARG A 270 -18.17 -10.98 1.24
C ARG A 270 -16.96 -11.89 1.44
N ARG A 271 -16.30 -11.82 2.62
CA ARG A 271 -15.14 -12.65 2.94
C ARG A 271 -15.65 -13.92 3.63
N THR A 272 -15.91 -14.95 2.85
CA THR A 272 -16.73 -16.09 3.27
C THR A 272 -15.94 -17.28 3.79
N ARG A 273 -14.60 -17.22 3.68
CA ARG A 273 -13.70 -18.29 4.14
C ARG A 273 -12.59 -17.77 5.05
N ARG A 274 -12.00 -18.70 5.80
CA ARG A 274 -10.67 -18.49 6.39
C ARG A 274 -9.61 -18.74 5.34
N ALA A 275 -8.53 -17.95 5.32
CA ALA A 275 -7.40 -18.13 4.40
C ALA A 275 -6.09 -18.32 5.15
N SER A 276 -5.17 -19.13 4.61
CA SER A 276 -3.80 -19.19 5.13
C SER A 276 -3.02 -17.91 4.82
N LEU A 277 -1.93 -17.68 5.56
CA LEU A 277 -1.03 -16.57 5.25
C LEU A 277 -0.43 -16.72 3.84
N GLN A 278 -0.13 -17.96 3.42
CA GLN A 278 0.36 -18.26 2.08
C GLN A 278 -0.66 -17.88 1.00
N SER A 279 -1.96 -18.08 1.24
CA SER A 279 -3.04 -17.63 0.33
C SER A 279 -2.98 -16.11 0.12
N ILE A 280 -2.92 -15.33 1.20
CA ILE A 280 -2.88 -13.86 1.10
C ILE A 280 -1.60 -13.40 0.41
N ILE A 281 -0.45 -13.99 0.75
CA ILE A 281 0.85 -13.65 0.14
C ILE A 281 0.86 -13.99 -1.35
N HIS A 282 0.41 -15.19 -1.71
CA HIS A 282 0.32 -15.60 -3.11
C HIS A 282 -0.58 -14.64 -3.90
N ALA A 283 -1.78 -14.35 -3.39
CA ALA A 283 -2.70 -13.43 -4.06
C ALA A 283 -2.11 -12.02 -4.16
N ALA A 284 -1.64 -11.45 -3.05
CA ALA A 284 -1.22 -10.05 -2.98
C ALA A 284 0.12 -9.76 -3.65
N LEU A 285 1.09 -10.67 -3.56
CA LEU A 285 2.46 -10.43 -4.04
C LEU A 285 2.83 -11.19 -5.32
N ILE A 286 2.01 -12.15 -5.78
CA ILE A 286 2.33 -12.95 -6.98
C ILE A 286 1.20 -12.85 -8.00
N GLY A 287 -0.04 -13.14 -7.60
CA GLY A 287 -1.16 -13.27 -8.53
C GLY A 287 -1.81 -11.94 -8.96
N TYR A 288 -1.74 -10.91 -8.12
CA TYR A 288 -2.45 -9.65 -8.32
C TYR A 288 -1.63 -8.54 -9.00
N PRO A 289 -0.37 -8.27 -8.61
CA PRO A 289 0.44 -7.21 -9.21
C PRO A 289 1.24 -7.67 -10.43
N VAL A 290 1.64 -6.70 -11.25
CA VAL A 290 2.63 -6.87 -12.32
C VAL A 290 3.92 -6.15 -11.93
N TYR A 291 5.07 -6.75 -12.22
CA TYR A 291 6.38 -6.25 -11.86
C TYR A 291 7.24 -5.90 -13.08
N VAL A 292 8.11 -4.91 -12.91
CA VAL A 292 9.19 -4.61 -13.84
C VAL A 292 10.50 -4.38 -13.12
N THR A 293 11.61 -4.78 -13.73
CA THR A 293 12.94 -4.46 -13.22
C THR A 293 13.20 -2.94 -13.29
N PRO A 294 14.19 -2.40 -12.56
CA PRO A 294 14.59 -1.00 -12.69
C PRO A 294 14.92 -0.56 -14.13
N GLU A 295 15.41 -1.49 -14.95
CA GLU A 295 15.70 -1.31 -16.38
C GLU A 295 14.43 -1.27 -17.24
N GLY A 296 13.32 -1.80 -16.73
CA GLY A 296 11.98 -1.75 -17.34
C GLY A 296 11.53 -3.04 -18.01
N TRP A 297 12.15 -4.18 -17.71
CA TRP A 297 11.74 -5.50 -18.22
C TRP A 297 10.65 -6.10 -17.34
N PRO A 298 9.61 -6.75 -17.89
CA PRO A 298 8.70 -7.56 -17.09
C PRO A 298 9.47 -8.61 -16.29
N CYS A 299 9.13 -8.78 -15.03
CA CYS A 299 9.80 -9.75 -14.15
C CYS A 299 8.81 -10.36 -13.15
N GLU A 300 9.26 -11.34 -12.39
CA GLU A 300 8.51 -11.88 -11.26
C GLU A 300 8.75 -11.06 -9.98
N ALA A 301 7.98 -11.35 -8.93
CA ALA A 301 8.11 -10.67 -7.64
C ALA A 301 9.50 -10.91 -7.02
N GLU A 302 10.00 -12.13 -7.14
CA GLU A 302 11.30 -12.60 -6.67
C GLU A 302 12.43 -11.80 -7.33
N ASP A 303 12.38 -11.62 -8.65
CA ASP A 303 13.37 -10.83 -9.40
C ASP A 303 13.44 -9.39 -8.89
N LEU A 304 12.27 -8.78 -8.65
CA LEU A 304 12.22 -7.41 -8.13
C LEU A 304 12.78 -7.35 -6.70
N VAL A 305 12.46 -8.32 -5.84
CA VAL A 305 12.99 -8.40 -4.49
C VAL A 305 14.52 -8.47 -4.52
N GLU A 306 15.11 -9.36 -5.32
CA GLU A 306 16.57 -9.46 -5.44
C GLU A 306 17.18 -8.18 -6.01
N ALA A 307 16.55 -7.54 -6.99
CA ALA A 307 17.01 -6.26 -7.53
C ALA A 307 17.01 -5.15 -6.47
N LEU A 308 15.97 -5.09 -5.62
CA LEU A 308 15.87 -4.12 -4.53
C LEU A 308 16.94 -4.37 -3.45
N ILE A 309 17.21 -5.65 -3.14
CA ILE A 309 18.24 -6.06 -2.18
C ILE A 309 19.63 -5.71 -2.69
N ALA A 310 19.97 -6.15 -3.90
CA ALA A 310 21.26 -5.87 -4.53
C ALA A 310 21.53 -4.37 -4.60
N ALA A 311 20.48 -3.59 -4.87
CA ALA A 311 20.61 -2.16 -4.93
C ALA A 311 20.76 -1.49 -3.55
N ARG A 312 20.31 -2.09 -2.43
CA ARG A 312 20.19 -1.46 -1.09
C ARG A 312 21.42 -0.64 -0.66
N ASP A 313 22.62 -1.14 -0.91
CA ASP A 313 23.88 -0.52 -0.47
C ASP A 313 24.51 0.43 -1.51
N HIS A 314 23.92 0.52 -2.71
CA HIS A 314 24.32 1.50 -3.72
C HIS A 314 23.66 2.86 -3.42
N PRO A 315 24.44 3.95 -3.31
CA PRO A 315 23.89 5.30 -3.14
C PRO A 315 22.89 5.60 -4.26
N LEU A 316 21.78 6.26 -3.93
CA LEU A 316 20.88 6.77 -4.96
C LEU A 316 21.67 7.70 -5.88
N PRO A 317 21.48 7.63 -7.22
CA PRO A 317 22.12 8.57 -8.12
C PRO A 317 21.78 10.01 -7.72
N ALA A 318 22.77 10.91 -7.83
CA ALA A 318 22.57 12.31 -7.45
C ALA A 318 21.34 12.89 -8.17
N PRO A 319 20.46 13.62 -7.46
CA PRO A 319 19.25 14.15 -8.08
C PRO A 319 19.63 15.09 -9.23
N PRO A 320 18.89 15.06 -10.36
CA PRO A 320 19.21 15.90 -11.49
C PRO A 320 19.17 17.39 -11.12
N ARG A 321 20.04 18.19 -11.74
CA ARG A 321 20.10 19.65 -11.52
C ARG A 321 18.72 20.29 -11.69
N GLY A 322 18.34 21.13 -10.72
CA GLY A 322 17.07 21.85 -10.73
C GLY A 322 15.86 21.03 -10.28
N ARG A 323 16.04 19.93 -9.51
CA ARG A 323 14.95 19.06 -9.03
C ARG A 323 13.75 19.81 -8.44
N VAL A 324 13.98 20.85 -7.64
CA VAL A 324 12.92 21.67 -7.01
C VAL A 324 12.16 22.46 -8.07
N ASN A 325 12.83 23.02 -9.07
CA ASN A 325 12.19 23.69 -10.20
C ASN A 325 11.46 22.70 -11.12
N ARG A 326 11.99 21.49 -11.31
CA ARG A 326 11.31 20.42 -12.06
C ARG A 326 10.07 19.92 -11.32
N TRP A 327 10.12 19.85 -10.00
CA TRP A 327 9.02 19.52 -9.10
C TRP A 327 7.94 20.59 -9.12
N TRP A 328 8.31 21.87 -8.92
CA TRP A 328 7.40 23.00 -9.06
C TRP A 328 6.77 23.07 -10.43
N ARG A 329 7.51 22.82 -11.52
CA ARG A 329 6.93 22.75 -12.87
C ARG A 329 5.99 21.57 -13.06
N GLY A 330 6.29 20.41 -12.47
CA GLY A 330 5.39 19.24 -12.49
C GLY A 330 4.10 19.48 -11.72
N ILE A 331 4.19 20.09 -10.53
CA ILE A 331 3.04 20.51 -9.73
C ILE A 331 2.24 21.59 -10.47
N LYS A 332 2.92 22.61 -11.00
CA LYS A 332 2.28 23.70 -11.73
C LYS A 332 1.58 23.18 -12.98
N ALA A 333 2.21 22.33 -13.79
CA ALA A 333 1.57 21.64 -14.92
C ALA A 333 0.37 20.77 -14.51
N SER A 334 0.43 20.15 -13.32
CA SER A 334 -0.70 19.40 -12.76
C SER A 334 -1.84 20.30 -12.27
N LEU A 335 -1.57 21.57 -11.92
CA LEU A 335 -2.55 22.53 -11.41
C LEU A 335 -3.10 23.46 -12.51
N ASP A 336 -2.29 23.82 -13.51
CA ASP A 336 -2.59 24.83 -14.52
C ASP A 336 -2.90 24.26 -15.93
N ARG A 337 -2.90 22.92 -16.08
CA ARG A 337 -3.21 22.21 -17.34
C ARG A 337 -2.21 22.46 -18.48
N SER A 338 -1.05 23.05 -18.21
CA SER A 338 0.02 23.13 -19.20
C SER A 338 0.61 21.74 -19.49
N LEU A 339 1.21 21.57 -20.68
CA LEU A 339 1.90 20.33 -21.02
C LEU A 339 3.04 20.10 -20.01
N PRO A 340 3.10 18.94 -19.35
CA PRO A 340 4.18 18.68 -18.41
C PRO A 340 5.51 18.72 -19.15
N PRO A 341 6.56 19.29 -18.54
CA PRO A 341 7.88 19.36 -19.16
C PRO A 341 8.35 17.96 -19.58
N ALA A 342 8.79 17.84 -20.82
CA ALA A 342 9.42 16.63 -21.35
C ALA A 342 10.88 16.58 -20.87
N TYR A 343 11.07 16.07 -19.66
CA TYR A 343 12.37 15.55 -19.22
C TYR A 343 12.33 14.03 -19.15
#